data_AF-A0A956WK22-F1
#
_entry.id   AF-A0A956WK22-F1
#
_cell.length_a   1.000
_cell.length_b   1.000
_cell.length_c   1.000
_cell.angle_alpha   90.00
_cell.angle_beta   90.00
_cell.angle_gamma   90.00
#
_symmetry.space_group_name_H-M   'P 1'
#
loop_
_entity.id
_entity.type
_entity.pdbx_description
1 polymer ?
#
loop_
_entity_poly.entity_id
_entity_poly.type
_entity_poly.pdbx_seq_one_letter_code
_entity_poly.pdbx_strand_id
1 'polypeptide(L)'
;MRSPALTLAGALLIVGLTVLAFAGGRLFGRVQEPTPVPETPAVASIIDPTPETAVEAPVEAAPPAVPEEQTPIPLPANFTRPPVVCLDPGHGGSDRGFTQFFDDGSPELEEAVLVMQQAWDLEARLKNRGYDVVMTRDTDIDVNADGKDVNKDGRTAAHDPPRSDRNKTLDEIQARINTCNAADADLLVSIHINGYSTEKPRGYETWFTRERPFGERNAEFATLAYAHIKEQLARIGYVLPAEEERGVLPDSSADVQMEHQVFDHFIITGPEIPGVIKPSKMPGAIVESFFLSNPGDVAVMTSQEGENAIVTAYEQAIVEYFEYYPPGT
;
A
#
# COMPACT_ATOMS: atom_id res chain seq x y z
N MET A 1 27.15 59.32 -40.39
CA MET A 1 28.09 58.43 -41.12
C MET A 1 27.50 57.03 -41.18
N ARG A 2 27.73 56.33 -42.28
CA ARG A 2 27.08 55.08 -42.75
C ARG A 2 27.51 53.84 -41.93
N SER A 3 26.59 52.86 -41.90
CA SER A 3 26.67 51.45 -41.41
C SER A 3 27.79 50.63 -42.10
N PRO A 4 28.15 49.38 -41.68
CA PRO A 4 27.28 48.21 -41.90
C PRO A 4 27.33 47.02 -40.90
N ALA A 5 26.23 46.24 -40.96
CA ALA A 5 26.07 44.77 -40.96
C ALA A 5 26.54 43.94 -39.75
N LEU A 6 25.64 43.30 -39.01
CA LEU A 6 24.97 42.01 -39.30
C LEU A 6 25.92 40.88 -39.72
N THR A 7 26.08 39.90 -38.83
CA THR A 7 26.26 38.50 -39.20
C THR A 7 25.33 37.67 -38.32
N LEU A 8 24.37 37.04 -38.99
CA LEU A 8 23.36 36.13 -38.44
C LEU A 8 23.86 34.71 -38.72
N ALA A 9 24.14 33.95 -37.67
CA ALA A 9 24.17 32.49 -37.64
C ALA A 9 23.62 32.14 -36.26
N GLY A 10 22.42 31.60 -36.11
CA GLY A 10 22.02 30.31 -36.67
C GLY A 10 22.08 29.29 -35.53
N ALA A 11 21.16 29.39 -34.57
CA ALA A 11 20.90 28.34 -33.60
C ALA A 11 19.43 28.44 -33.16
N LEU A 12 18.58 27.61 -33.77
CA LEU A 12 17.33 27.21 -33.14
C LEU A 12 17.69 26.51 -31.83
N LEU A 13 17.34 27.12 -30.69
CA LEU A 13 17.25 26.39 -29.43
C LEU A 13 15.77 26.39 -29.04
N ILE A 14 15.16 25.23 -29.18
CA ILE A 14 13.85 24.90 -28.64
C ILE A 14 13.98 25.01 -27.12
N VAL A 15 13.49 26.11 -26.54
CA VAL A 15 13.29 26.20 -25.10
C VAL A 15 11.98 25.47 -24.81
N GLY A 16 12.09 24.15 -24.65
CA GLY A 16 11.06 23.35 -24.00
C GLY A 16 11.03 23.77 -22.52
N LEU A 17 9.99 24.52 -22.15
CA LEU A 17 9.64 24.79 -20.77
C LEU A 17 9.35 23.45 -20.09
N THR A 18 10.29 23.00 -19.26
CA THR A 18 10.13 21.90 -18.32
C THR A 18 9.06 22.28 -17.29
N VAL A 19 7.88 21.70 -17.43
CA VAL A 19 6.90 21.62 -16.33
C VAL A 19 7.44 20.56 -15.36
N LEU A 20 8.07 21.05 -14.29
CA LEU A 20 8.36 20.26 -13.08
C LEU A 20 7.03 20.01 -12.37
N ALA A 21 6.43 18.84 -12.59
CA ALA A 21 5.37 18.32 -11.75
C ALA A 21 6.00 17.34 -10.73
N PHE A 22 6.33 17.89 -9.57
CA PHE A 22 6.59 17.14 -8.34
C PHE A 22 5.25 16.95 -7.63
N ALA A 23 4.70 15.74 -7.64
CA ALA A 23 3.61 15.31 -6.76
C ALA A 23 3.64 13.77 -6.70
N GLY A 24 3.63 13.19 -5.49
CA GLY A 24 3.37 11.76 -5.30
C GLY A 24 4.53 10.83 -4.92
N GLY A 25 5.68 11.34 -4.47
CA GLY A 25 6.83 10.49 -4.10
C GLY A 25 7.38 10.72 -2.70
N ARG A 26 6.53 11.07 -1.71
CA ARG A 26 7.00 11.55 -0.40
C ARG A 26 7.06 10.55 0.74
N LEU A 27 6.58 9.32 0.61
CA LEU A 27 6.58 8.38 1.75
C LEU A 27 7.14 6.98 1.51
N PHE A 28 7.28 6.54 0.24
CA PHE A 28 7.86 5.24 -0.09
C PHE A 28 8.98 5.41 -1.10
N GLY A 29 10.13 4.78 -0.81
CA GLY A 29 11.36 4.94 -1.56
C GLY A 29 11.21 4.65 -3.05
N ARG A 30 12.11 5.19 -3.87
CA ARG A 30 12.13 4.91 -5.31
C ARG A 30 12.66 3.51 -5.57
N VAL A 31 11.88 2.66 -6.23
CA VAL A 31 12.41 1.39 -6.77
C VAL A 31 13.12 1.67 -8.11
N GLN A 32 14.37 1.23 -8.22
CA GLN A 32 15.17 1.39 -9.43
C GLN A 32 14.59 0.55 -10.58
N GLU A 33 14.40 1.16 -11.77
CA GLU A 33 13.91 0.46 -12.97
C GLU A 33 14.88 -0.67 -13.41
N PRO A 34 14.39 -1.87 -13.76
CA PRO A 34 15.19 -2.85 -14.48
C PRO A 34 15.49 -2.38 -15.91
N THR A 35 16.68 -2.72 -16.41
CA THR A 35 17.17 -2.29 -17.72
C THR A 35 16.29 -2.86 -18.85
N PRO A 36 15.81 -2.04 -19.81
CA PRO A 36 14.91 -2.52 -20.85
C PRO A 36 15.62 -3.48 -21.81
N VAL A 37 15.02 -4.65 -22.01
CA VAL A 37 15.33 -5.60 -23.09
C VAL A 37 14.52 -5.18 -24.34
N PRO A 38 15.09 -5.23 -25.55
CA PRO A 38 14.39 -4.75 -26.74
C PRO A 38 13.12 -5.57 -27.05
N GLU A 39 11.98 -4.88 -27.14
CA GLU A 39 10.69 -5.45 -27.50
C GLU A 39 10.67 -5.96 -28.95
N THR A 40 10.11 -7.15 -29.14
CA THR A 40 9.76 -7.69 -30.46
C THR A 40 8.27 -7.36 -30.71
N PRO A 41 7.84 -6.91 -31.90
CA PRO A 41 6.47 -6.46 -32.09
C PRO A 41 5.47 -7.62 -31.98
N ALA A 42 4.51 -7.50 -31.06
CA ALA A 42 3.35 -8.39 -30.99
C ALA A 42 2.39 -8.11 -32.15
N VAL A 43 1.99 -9.18 -32.85
CA VAL A 43 1.04 -9.14 -33.97
C VAL A 43 -0.38 -9.09 -33.40
N ALA A 44 -1.10 -8.00 -33.66
CA ALA A 44 -2.52 -7.88 -33.36
C ALA A 44 -3.33 -8.89 -34.20
N SER A 45 -4.06 -9.78 -33.54
CA SER A 45 -5.06 -10.64 -34.20
C SER A 45 -6.45 -10.01 -34.05
N ILE A 46 -7.07 -9.82 -35.20
CA ILE A 46 -8.36 -9.16 -35.41
C ILE A 46 -9.43 -10.25 -35.31
N ILE A 47 -10.41 -10.10 -34.41
CA ILE A 47 -11.57 -10.99 -34.35
C ILE A 47 -12.78 -10.22 -34.88
N ASP A 48 -13.34 -10.72 -35.98
CA ASP A 48 -14.59 -10.26 -36.61
C ASP A 48 -15.81 -10.59 -35.72
N PRO A 49 -16.92 -9.82 -35.80
CA PRO A 49 -18.11 -10.04 -34.98
C PRO A 49 -19.12 -11.00 -35.64
N THR A 50 -20.17 -11.36 -34.87
CA THR A 50 -21.56 -11.79 -35.26
C THR A 50 -21.90 -13.25 -34.84
N PRO A 51 -23.15 -13.63 -34.45
CA PRO A 51 -24.43 -12.88 -34.40
C PRO A 51 -25.16 -12.79 -33.05
N GLU A 52 -25.97 -11.74 -32.97
CA GLU A 52 -27.33 -11.61 -32.40
C GLU A 52 -27.91 -12.81 -31.63
N THR A 53 -28.03 -12.63 -30.32
CA THR A 53 -28.61 -13.60 -29.38
C THR A 53 -30.13 -13.48 -29.33
N ALA A 54 -30.79 -14.63 -29.35
CA ALA A 54 -32.24 -14.76 -29.23
C ALA A 54 -32.76 -14.24 -27.87
N VAL A 55 -33.92 -13.60 -27.89
CA VAL A 55 -34.63 -13.10 -26.71
C VAL A 55 -35.12 -14.27 -25.86
N GLU A 56 -34.52 -14.49 -24.69
CA GLU A 56 -35.04 -15.40 -23.67
C GLU A 56 -36.23 -14.77 -22.93
N ALA A 57 -37.23 -15.61 -22.61
CA ALA A 57 -38.43 -15.24 -21.86
C ALA A 57 -38.11 -14.94 -20.39
N PRO A 58 -38.96 -14.20 -19.65
CA PRO A 58 -38.66 -13.80 -18.28
C PRO A 58 -38.70 -15.00 -17.35
N VAL A 59 -37.58 -15.28 -16.69
CA VAL A 59 -37.51 -16.23 -15.57
C VAL A 59 -38.10 -15.52 -14.34
N GLU A 60 -39.13 -16.10 -13.75
CA GLU A 60 -39.76 -15.64 -12.52
C GLU A 60 -38.71 -15.54 -11.39
N ALA A 61 -38.53 -14.33 -10.85
CA ALA A 61 -37.53 -14.06 -9.82
C ALA A 61 -37.85 -14.88 -8.56
N ALA A 62 -36.92 -15.72 -8.15
CA ALA A 62 -36.97 -16.39 -6.86
C ALA A 62 -37.06 -15.34 -5.72
N PRO A 63 -37.79 -15.61 -4.63
CA PRO A 63 -37.87 -14.71 -3.50
C PRO A 63 -36.47 -14.42 -2.93
N PRO A 64 -36.22 -13.21 -2.40
CA PRO A 64 -34.93 -12.87 -1.82
C PRO A 64 -34.59 -13.86 -0.71
N ALA A 65 -33.41 -14.48 -0.82
CA ALA A 65 -32.88 -15.32 0.24
C ALA A 65 -32.78 -14.48 1.51
N VAL A 66 -33.36 -14.98 2.61
CA VAL A 66 -33.12 -14.42 3.94
C VAL A 66 -31.61 -14.48 4.17
N PRO A 67 -30.94 -13.38 4.58
CA PRO A 67 -29.51 -13.43 4.88
C PRO A 67 -29.28 -14.50 5.95
N GLU A 68 -28.56 -15.57 5.61
CA GLU A 68 -28.13 -16.54 6.60
C GLU A 68 -27.23 -15.79 7.58
N GLU A 69 -27.64 -15.77 8.85
CA GLU A 69 -26.85 -15.21 9.94
C GLU A 69 -25.57 -16.05 10.04
N GLN A 70 -24.48 -15.55 9.47
CA GLN A 70 -23.21 -16.25 9.43
C GLN A 70 -22.71 -16.44 10.86
N THR A 71 -22.64 -17.69 11.31
CA THR A 71 -22.03 -18.01 12.60
C THR A 71 -20.52 -17.76 12.51
N PRO A 72 -19.93 -17.05 13.49
CA PRO A 72 -18.48 -16.80 13.51
C PRO A 72 -17.66 -18.09 13.37
N ILE A 73 -16.57 -18.03 12.60
CA ILE A 73 -15.66 -19.16 12.42
C ILE A 73 -14.82 -19.27 13.71
N PRO A 74 -14.86 -20.42 14.42
CA PRO A 74 -14.13 -20.56 15.68
C PRO A 74 -12.61 -20.61 15.44
N LEU A 75 -11.85 -20.02 16.37
CA LEU A 75 -10.39 -20.06 16.36
C LEU A 75 -9.85 -21.49 16.53
N PRO A 76 -8.65 -21.77 16.00
CA PRO A 76 -7.94 -23.03 16.27
C PRO A 76 -7.79 -23.32 17.77
N ALA A 77 -7.96 -24.60 18.15
CA ALA A 77 -7.96 -25.02 19.56
C ALA A 77 -6.61 -24.85 20.28
N ASN A 78 -5.51 -24.67 19.54
CA ASN A 78 -4.19 -24.40 20.09
C ASN A 78 -3.98 -22.92 20.48
N PHE A 79 -4.92 -22.03 20.19
CA PHE A 79 -4.83 -20.63 20.59
C PHE A 79 -5.28 -20.50 22.05
N THR A 80 -4.44 -19.88 22.88
CA THR A 80 -4.77 -19.68 24.31
C THR A 80 -5.63 -18.44 24.57
N ARG A 81 -5.65 -17.52 23.61
CA ARG A 81 -6.50 -16.32 23.53
C ARG A 81 -6.72 -15.93 22.06
N PRO A 82 -7.70 -15.06 21.75
CA PRO A 82 -7.76 -14.41 20.45
C PRO A 82 -6.45 -13.74 20.07
N PRO A 83 -5.94 -13.92 18.83
CA PRO A 83 -4.86 -13.10 18.30
C PRO A 83 -5.32 -11.65 18.13
N VAL A 84 -4.44 -10.71 18.42
CA VAL A 84 -4.69 -9.27 18.24
C VAL A 84 -3.94 -8.79 17.00
N VAL A 85 -4.66 -8.34 15.97
CA VAL A 85 -4.07 -7.83 14.72
C VAL A 85 -4.18 -6.31 14.68
N CYS A 86 -3.04 -5.63 14.52
CA CYS A 86 -3.02 -4.21 14.21
C CYS A 86 -3.08 -4.01 12.70
N LEU A 87 -4.15 -3.41 12.19
CA LEU A 87 -4.25 -2.96 10.81
C LEU A 87 -3.87 -1.48 10.75
N ASP A 88 -2.85 -1.16 9.96
CA ASP A 88 -2.46 0.21 9.65
C ASP A 88 -2.84 0.54 8.20
N PRO A 89 -4.06 1.04 7.95
CA PRO A 89 -4.36 1.64 6.65
C PRO A 89 -3.48 2.88 6.47
N GLY A 90 -2.53 2.79 5.54
CA GLY A 90 -1.52 3.81 5.25
C GLY A 90 -2.11 5.19 5.00
N HIS A 91 -1.35 6.26 5.27
CA HIS A 91 -1.80 7.65 5.08
C HIS A 91 -3.06 7.98 5.90
N GLY A 92 -3.84 8.99 5.49
CA GLY A 92 -5.07 9.42 6.16
C GLY A 92 -5.08 10.92 6.45
N GLY A 93 -6.26 11.52 6.39
CA GLY A 93 -6.44 12.94 6.72
C GLY A 93 -5.65 13.83 5.77
N SER A 94 -4.64 14.52 6.30
CA SER A 94 -3.83 15.48 5.54
C SER A 94 -2.80 14.82 4.62
N ASP A 95 -2.45 13.56 4.88
CA ASP A 95 -1.65 12.74 3.99
C ASP A 95 -2.58 11.88 3.12
N ARG A 96 -2.55 12.09 1.81
CA ARG A 96 -3.44 11.40 0.85
C ARG A 96 -2.80 10.17 0.22
N GLY A 97 -1.50 9.96 0.44
CA GLY A 97 -0.69 9.01 -0.32
C GLY A 97 -0.61 9.38 -1.79
N PHE A 98 -0.47 8.39 -2.67
CA PHE A 98 -0.58 8.66 -4.10
C PHE A 98 -2.01 9.10 -4.47
N THR A 99 -2.13 10.11 -5.33
CA THR A 99 -3.42 10.67 -5.74
C THR A 99 -3.47 10.81 -7.25
N GLN A 100 -4.51 10.24 -7.86
CA GLN A 100 -4.91 10.58 -9.23
C GLN A 100 -5.85 11.78 -9.20
N PHE A 101 -5.79 12.61 -10.25
CA PHE A 101 -6.60 13.82 -10.38
C PHE A 101 -7.32 13.84 -11.72
N PHE A 102 -8.56 14.31 -11.72
CA PHE A 102 -9.29 14.65 -12.93
C PHE A 102 -8.67 15.87 -13.63
N ASP A 103 -9.07 16.14 -14.88
CA ASP A 103 -8.63 17.30 -15.68
C ASP A 103 -8.91 18.65 -15.01
N ASP A 104 -9.92 18.72 -14.14
CA ASP A 104 -10.27 19.93 -13.38
C ASP A 104 -9.44 20.11 -12.09
N GLY A 105 -8.52 19.17 -11.82
CA GLY A 105 -7.64 19.16 -10.65
C GLY A 105 -8.29 18.65 -9.38
N SER A 106 -9.53 18.15 -9.43
CA SER A 106 -10.14 17.47 -8.28
C SER A 106 -9.59 16.04 -8.12
N PRO A 107 -9.45 15.53 -6.88
CA PRO A 107 -9.00 14.16 -6.65
C PRO A 107 -9.98 13.15 -7.26
N GLU A 108 -9.43 12.17 -7.99
CA GLU A 108 -10.18 11.05 -8.57
C GLU A 108 -10.06 9.80 -7.69
N LEU A 109 -8.82 9.39 -7.41
CA LEU A 109 -8.51 8.26 -6.53
C LEU A 109 -7.40 8.66 -5.56
N GLU A 110 -7.57 8.28 -4.30
CA GLU A 110 -6.61 8.57 -3.24
C GLU A 110 -6.27 7.26 -2.52
N GLU A 111 -4.98 6.97 -2.41
CA GLU A 111 -4.48 5.79 -1.70
C GLU A 111 -5.08 5.70 -0.29
N ALA A 112 -5.06 6.81 0.46
CA ALA A 112 -5.59 6.89 1.83
C ALA A 112 -7.05 6.41 1.97
N VAL A 113 -7.87 6.57 0.93
CA VAL A 113 -9.28 6.15 0.91
C VAL A 113 -9.39 4.68 0.55
N LEU A 114 -8.67 4.24 -0.48
CA LEU A 114 -8.71 2.86 -0.96
C LEU A 114 -8.20 1.86 0.10
N VAL A 115 -7.08 2.17 0.76
CA VAL A 115 -6.52 1.30 1.80
C VAL A 115 -7.38 1.27 3.06
N MET A 116 -8.13 2.34 3.36
CA MET A 116 -9.11 2.35 4.44
C MET A 116 -10.28 1.41 4.15
N GLN A 117 -10.78 1.43 2.91
CA GLN A 117 -11.86 0.53 2.49
C GLN A 117 -11.44 -0.95 2.61
N GLN A 118 -10.24 -1.28 2.13
CA GLN A 118 -9.66 -2.62 2.28
C GLN A 118 -9.52 -3.02 3.75
N ALA A 119 -9.09 -2.09 4.61
CA ALA A 119 -8.89 -2.36 6.03
C ALA A 119 -10.21 -2.58 6.80
N TRP A 120 -11.30 -1.88 6.46
CA TRP A 120 -12.63 -2.13 7.05
C TRP A 120 -13.18 -3.51 6.68
N ASP A 121 -13.04 -3.92 5.42
CA ASP A 121 -13.46 -5.27 5.01
C ASP A 121 -12.60 -6.33 5.71
N LEU A 122 -11.27 -6.15 5.74
CA LEU A 122 -10.37 -7.06 6.45
C LEU A 122 -10.70 -7.15 7.94
N GLU A 123 -10.97 -6.03 8.61
CA GLU A 123 -11.38 -5.99 10.01
C GLU A 123 -12.64 -6.84 10.23
N ALA A 124 -13.67 -6.65 9.39
CA ALA A 124 -14.92 -7.40 9.49
C ALA A 124 -14.70 -8.91 9.33
N ARG A 125 -13.88 -9.32 8.35
CA ARG A 125 -13.54 -10.74 8.12
C ARG A 125 -12.78 -11.34 9.29
N LEU A 126 -11.75 -10.67 9.78
CA LEU A 126 -10.95 -11.15 10.91
C LEU A 126 -11.79 -11.26 12.19
N LYS A 127 -12.63 -10.26 12.49
CA LYS A 127 -13.57 -10.31 13.62
C LYS A 127 -14.55 -11.48 13.50
N ASN A 128 -15.05 -11.76 12.29
CA ASN A 128 -15.91 -12.92 12.03
C ASN A 128 -15.18 -14.28 12.26
N ARG A 129 -13.85 -14.29 12.28
CA ARG A 129 -13.01 -15.45 12.63
C ARG A 129 -12.55 -15.46 14.09
N GLY A 130 -13.08 -14.56 14.92
CA GLY A 130 -12.74 -14.48 16.34
C GLY A 130 -11.40 -13.81 16.65
N TYR A 131 -10.81 -13.08 15.70
CA TYR A 131 -9.62 -12.24 15.96
C TYR A 131 -10.05 -10.93 16.61
N ASP A 132 -9.20 -10.42 17.51
CA ASP A 132 -9.29 -9.04 17.96
C ASP A 132 -8.54 -8.16 16.95
N VAL A 133 -9.15 -7.04 16.55
CA VAL A 133 -8.56 -6.13 15.57
C VAL A 133 -8.50 -4.72 16.15
N VAL A 134 -7.35 -4.09 16.01
CA VAL A 134 -7.16 -2.66 16.28
C VAL A 134 -6.73 -1.99 14.99
N MET A 135 -7.33 -0.84 14.66
CA MET A 135 -6.93 -0.04 13.51
C MET A 135 -6.17 1.20 13.99
N THR A 136 -5.09 1.58 13.29
CA THR A 136 -4.36 2.82 13.61
C THR A 136 -5.20 4.07 13.37
N ARG A 137 -6.11 3.99 12.40
CA ARG A 137 -7.24 4.90 12.13
C ARG A 137 -8.41 4.09 11.59
N ASP A 138 -9.64 4.46 11.94
CA ASP A 138 -10.88 3.84 11.48
C ASP A 138 -11.74 4.80 10.63
N THR A 139 -11.22 5.99 10.37
CA THR A 139 -11.78 7.05 9.52
C THR A 139 -10.64 7.77 8.78
N ASP A 140 -10.99 8.61 7.81
CA ASP A 140 -10.01 9.36 7.03
C ASP A 140 -9.44 10.58 7.80
N ILE A 141 -8.56 10.29 8.76
CA ILE A 141 -7.94 11.28 9.66
C ILE A 141 -6.44 11.04 9.79
N ASP A 142 -5.70 12.09 10.19
CA ASP A 142 -4.36 11.94 10.77
C ASP A 142 -4.51 11.19 12.12
N VAL A 143 -3.63 10.23 12.42
CA VAL A 143 -3.65 9.52 13.71
C VAL A 143 -3.22 10.44 14.86
N ASN A 144 -2.28 11.35 14.58
CA ASN A 144 -1.83 12.42 15.47
C ASN A 144 -2.41 13.78 15.06
N ALA A 145 -3.74 13.85 14.83
CA ALA A 145 -4.42 15.07 14.37
C ALA A 145 -4.25 16.29 15.29
N ASP A 146 -3.92 16.11 16.57
CA ASP A 146 -3.66 17.20 17.52
C ASP A 146 -2.20 17.67 17.55
N GLY A 147 -1.32 17.05 16.74
CA GLY A 147 0.06 17.47 16.51
C GLY A 147 0.97 17.39 17.72
N LYS A 148 0.70 16.44 18.63
CA LYS A 148 1.51 16.23 19.85
C LYS A 148 2.85 15.59 19.54
N ASP A 149 3.85 15.92 20.36
CA ASP A 149 5.13 15.22 20.47
C ASP A 149 4.88 13.86 21.15
N VAL A 150 4.57 12.84 20.35
CA VAL A 150 4.27 11.49 20.84
C VAL A 150 5.50 10.59 20.81
N ASN A 151 6.53 10.97 20.04
CA ASN A 151 7.82 10.30 20.02
C ASN A 151 8.76 10.74 21.17
N LYS A 152 8.44 11.87 21.81
CA LYS A 152 9.12 12.48 22.96
C LYS A 152 10.54 12.95 22.65
N ASP A 153 10.78 13.39 21.42
CA ASP A 153 12.07 13.95 20.98
C ASP A 153 12.18 15.47 21.25
N GLY A 154 11.10 16.08 21.75
CA GLY A 154 11.02 17.51 22.04
C GLY A 154 10.67 18.38 20.83
N ARG A 155 10.35 17.79 19.69
CA ARG A 155 9.93 18.45 18.46
C ARG A 155 8.50 18.05 18.11
N THR A 156 7.89 18.88 17.28
CA THR A 156 6.53 18.71 16.75
C THR A 156 6.48 19.40 15.38
N ALA A 157 5.34 19.36 14.71
CA ALA A 157 5.08 20.15 13.50
C ALA A 157 5.43 21.64 13.63
N ALA A 158 5.33 22.23 14.84
CA ALA A 158 5.68 23.63 15.08
C ALA A 158 7.19 23.93 14.94
N HIS A 159 8.02 22.88 14.95
CA HIS A 159 9.46 22.94 14.77
C HIS A 159 9.90 22.68 13.33
N ASP A 160 8.97 22.36 12.43
CA ASP A 160 9.29 22.12 11.03
C ASP A 160 9.67 23.42 10.30
N PRO A 161 10.76 23.42 9.51
CA PRO A 161 11.07 24.54 8.64
C PRO A 161 10.03 24.66 7.51
N PRO A 162 9.90 25.83 6.87
CA PRO A 162 8.96 26.00 5.76
C PRO A 162 9.12 24.92 4.69
N ARG A 163 8.01 24.29 4.30
CA ARG A 163 7.89 23.21 3.29
C ARG A 163 8.45 21.84 3.70
N SER A 164 8.79 21.65 4.96
CA SER A 164 9.03 20.33 5.56
C SER A 164 7.87 19.98 6.46
N ASP A 165 7.60 18.68 6.56
CA ASP A 165 6.64 18.05 7.47
C ASP A 165 7.35 16.96 8.29
N ARG A 166 8.69 17.04 8.42
CA ARG A 166 9.50 15.97 9.00
C ARG A 166 9.05 15.58 10.41
N ASN A 167 9.01 16.54 11.33
CA ASN A 167 8.65 16.27 12.72
C ASN A 167 7.19 15.84 12.81
N LYS A 168 6.30 16.48 12.03
CA LYS A 168 4.91 16.03 11.90
C LYS A 168 4.82 14.55 11.51
N THR A 169 5.54 14.13 10.47
CA THR A 169 5.54 12.75 9.97
C THR A 169 6.13 11.77 10.98
N LEU A 170 7.20 12.15 11.68
CA LEU A 170 7.79 11.30 12.72
C LEU A 170 6.80 11.05 13.87
N ASP A 171 6.11 12.08 14.33
CA ASP A 171 5.08 11.94 15.35
C ASP A 171 3.85 11.17 14.83
N GLU A 172 3.43 11.41 13.59
CA GLU A 172 2.31 10.71 12.95
C GLU A 172 2.56 9.19 12.87
N ILE A 173 3.72 8.77 12.34
CA ILE A 173 4.06 7.35 12.28
C ILE A 173 4.28 6.78 13.68
N GLN A 174 4.89 7.53 14.60
CA GLN A 174 5.03 7.07 15.98
C GLN A 174 3.68 6.88 16.66
N ALA A 175 2.65 7.69 16.36
CA ALA A 175 1.31 7.52 16.87
C ALA A 175 0.70 6.19 16.41
N ARG A 176 0.88 5.83 15.13
CA ARG A 176 0.47 4.51 14.57
C ARG A 176 1.13 3.36 15.31
N ILE A 177 2.44 3.43 15.51
CA ILE A 177 3.21 2.43 16.28
C ILE A 177 2.69 2.35 17.73
N ASN A 178 2.41 3.51 18.35
CA ASN A 178 1.91 3.58 19.72
C ASN A 178 0.53 2.92 19.84
N THR A 179 -0.37 3.09 18.86
CA THR A 179 -1.68 2.42 18.82
C THR A 179 -1.52 0.90 18.81
N CYS A 180 -0.70 0.35 17.91
CA CYS A 180 -0.45 -1.09 17.86
C CYS A 180 0.21 -1.61 19.15
N ASN A 181 1.18 -0.86 19.69
CA ASN A 181 1.87 -1.22 20.92
C ASN A 181 0.98 -1.16 22.16
N ALA A 182 0.01 -0.23 22.21
CA ALA A 182 -0.92 -0.09 23.32
C ALA A 182 -1.98 -1.20 23.35
N ALA A 183 -2.27 -1.79 22.19
CA ALA A 183 -3.14 -2.95 22.06
C ALA A 183 -2.45 -4.29 22.36
N ASP A 184 -1.13 -4.27 22.64
CA ASP A 184 -0.30 -5.48 22.74
C ASP A 184 -0.52 -6.42 21.53
N ALA A 185 -0.60 -5.83 20.33
CA ALA A 185 -0.89 -6.59 19.10
C ALA A 185 0.16 -7.68 18.85
N ASP A 186 -0.27 -8.80 18.25
CA ASP A 186 0.59 -9.92 17.89
C ASP A 186 1.17 -9.81 16.48
N LEU A 187 0.51 -9.05 15.61
CA LEU A 187 0.91 -8.82 14.22
C LEU A 187 0.49 -7.41 13.78
N LEU A 188 1.37 -6.73 13.05
CA LEU A 188 1.11 -5.45 12.38
C LEU A 188 1.06 -5.65 10.87
N VAL A 189 -0.03 -5.20 10.24
CA VAL A 189 -0.22 -5.20 8.78
C VAL A 189 -0.38 -3.76 8.31
N SER A 190 0.66 -3.21 7.66
CA SER A 190 0.61 -1.88 7.05
C SER A 190 0.14 -1.99 5.61
N ILE A 191 -1.06 -1.50 5.31
CA ILE A 191 -1.74 -1.68 4.02
C ILE A 191 -1.53 -0.44 3.16
N HIS A 192 -0.95 -0.63 1.98
CA HIS A 192 -0.57 0.43 1.05
C HIS A 192 -0.88 0.08 -0.41
N ILE A 193 -0.86 1.12 -1.24
CA ILE A 193 -0.91 1.00 -2.70
C ILE A 193 0.18 1.91 -3.26
N ASN A 194 1.13 1.31 -3.95
CA ASN A 194 2.26 2.01 -4.53
C ASN A 194 1.83 3.14 -5.47
N GLY A 195 2.75 4.07 -5.68
CA GLY A 195 2.61 5.14 -6.66
C GLY A 195 3.93 5.45 -7.32
N TYR A 196 3.91 5.77 -8.62
CA TYR A 196 5.11 6.15 -9.35
C TYR A 196 4.87 7.32 -10.30
N SER A 197 5.96 8.01 -10.66
CA SER A 197 5.90 9.16 -11.58
C SER A 197 5.57 8.78 -13.03
N THR A 198 5.55 7.49 -13.34
CA THR A 198 5.14 6.95 -14.64
C THR A 198 4.11 5.87 -14.42
N GLU A 199 3.29 5.62 -15.43
CA GLU A 199 2.24 4.62 -15.38
C GLU A 199 2.75 3.18 -15.59
N LYS A 200 4.07 2.99 -15.77
CA LYS A 200 4.64 1.69 -16.16
C LYS A 200 4.75 0.68 -15.02
N PRO A 201 5.29 1.03 -13.82
CA PRO A 201 5.39 0.07 -12.73
C PRO A 201 4.00 -0.43 -12.34
N ARG A 202 3.90 -1.73 -12.10
CA ARG A 202 2.64 -2.41 -11.80
C ARG A 202 2.87 -3.63 -10.91
N GLY A 203 1.79 -4.18 -10.40
CA GLY A 203 1.78 -5.37 -9.57
C GLY A 203 1.97 -5.07 -8.10
N TYR A 204 2.25 -6.12 -7.35
CA TYR A 204 2.30 -6.12 -5.89
C TYR A 204 3.71 -6.40 -5.39
N GLU A 205 4.00 -5.91 -4.19
CA GLU A 205 5.22 -6.22 -3.45
C GLU A 205 4.95 -6.19 -1.95
N THR A 206 5.84 -6.80 -1.18
CA THR A 206 5.78 -6.74 0.28
C THR A 206 7.15 -6.38 0.82
N TRP A 207 7.16 -5.60 1.89
CA TRP A 207 8.39 -5.12 2.52
C TRP A 207 8.47 -5.55 3.98
N PHE A 208 9.66 -5.97 4.40
CA PHE A 208 9.91 -6.40 5.76
C PHE A 208 11.26 -5.91 6.28
N THR A 209 11.33 -5.67 7.59
CA THR A 209 12.58 -5.31 8.28
C THR A 209 13.19 -6.56 8.91
N ARG A 210 14.46 -6.89 8.60
CA ARG A 210 15.14 -8.05 9.19
C ARG A 210 15.84 -7.71 10.52
N GLU A 211 16.18 -6.44 10.72
CA GLU A 211 16.97 -5.89 11.83
C GLU A 211 16.14 -5.74 13.12
N ARG A 212 15.34 -6.76 13.45
CA ARG A 212 14.46 -6.83 14.62
C ARG A 212 14.66 -8.19 15.33
N PRO A 213 14.38 -8.31 16.64
CA PRO A 213 14.42 -9.61 17.33
C PRO A 213 13.50 -10.67 16.71
N PHE A 214 12.46 -10.23 16.01
CA PHE A 214 11.49 -11.06 15.29
C PHE A 214 11.59 -10.89 13.76
N GLY A 215 12.73 -10.45 13.23
CA GLY A 215 12.91 -10.16 11.80
C GLY A 215 12.60 -11.33 10.87
N GLU A 216 12.84 -12.57 11.31
CA GLU A 216 12.43 -13.77 10.55
C GLU A 216 10.91 -13.89 10.45
N ARG A 217 10.16 -13.54 11.51
CA ARG A 217 8.70 -13.53 11.46
C ARG A 217 8.15 -12.40 10.58
N ASN A 218 8.85 -11.27 10.48
CA ASN A 218 8.51 -10.21 9.51
C ASN A 218 8.64 -10.74 8.08
N ALA A 219 9.77 -11.39 7.78
CA ALA A 219 10.04 -11.96 6.46
C ALA A 219 9.03 -13.05 6.09
N GLU A 220 8.68 -13.92 7.03
CA GLU A 220 7.68 -14.97 6.82
C GLU A 220 6.29 -14.40 6.57
N PHE A 221 5.83 -13.44 7.38
CA PHE A 221 4.53 -12.80 7.13
C PHE A 221 4.48 -12.09 5.78
N ALA A 222 5.52 -11.32 5.43
CA ALA A 222 5.61 -10.68 4.11
C ALA A 222 5.57 -11.72 2.97
N THR A 223 6.23 -12.86 3.15
CA THR A 223 6.21 -13.98 2.18
C THR A 223 4.81 -14.57 2.02
N LEU A 224 4.10 -14.80 3.13
CA LEU A 224 2.71 -15.28 3.11
C LEU A 224 1.79 -14.27 2.40
N ALA A 225 1.89 -12.99 2.75
CA ALA A 225 1.11 -11.93 2.11
C ALA A 225 1.34 -11.87 0.60
N TYR A 226 2.60 -11.89 0.15
CA TYR A 226 2.93 -11.91 -1.28
C TYR A 226 2.38 -13.15 -1.99
N ALA A 227 2.54 -14.34 -1.39
CA ALA A 227 2.08 -15.60 -1.96
C ALA A 227 0.55 -15.63 -2.12
N HIS A 228 -0.19 -15.20 -1.10
CA HIS A 228 -1.65 -15.15 -1.14
C HIS A 228 -2.16 -14.08 -2.11
N ILE A 229 -1.53 -12.92 -2.21
CA ILE A 229 -1.90 -11.91 -3.22
C ILE A 229 -1.73 -12.50 -4.62
N LYS A 230 -0.57 -13.12 -4.88
CA LYS A 230 -0.29 -13.80 -6.15
C LYS A 230 -1.33 -14.86 -6.49
N GLU A 231 -1.70 -15.70 -5.51
CA GLU A 231 -2.70 -16.74 -5.70
C GLU A 231 -4.09 -16.17 -5.99
N GLN A 232 -4.57 -15.22 -5.18
CA GLN A 232 -5.92 -14.68 -5.32
C GLN A 232 -6.08 -13.85 -6.59
N LEU A 233 -5.06 -13.08 -6.98
CA LEU A 233 -5.09 -12.32 -8.23
C LEU A 233 -5.02 -13.22 -9.46
N ALA A 234 -4.25 -14.32 -9.42
CA ALA A 234 -4.21 -15.28 -10.51
C ALA A 234 -5.58 -15.96 -10.75
N ARG A 235 -6.38 -16.15 -9.69
CA ARG A 235 -7.74 -16.72 -9.79
C ARG A 235 -8.71 -15.83 -10.57
N ILE A 236 -8.48 -14.52 -10.59
CA ILE A 236 -9.28 -13.54 -11.35
C ILE A 236 -8.60 -13.14 -12.67
N GLY A 237 -7.56 -13.87 -13.08
CA GLY A 237 -6.88 -13.67 -14.37
C GLY A 237 -5.81 -12.57 -14.37
N TYR A 238 -5.51 -11.95 -13.23
CA TYR A 238 -4.37 -11.05 -13.11
C TYR A 238 -3.10 -11.85 -12.81
N VAL A 239 -2.31 -12.09 -13.86
CA VAL A 239 -1.06 -12.86 -13.79
C VAL A 239 0.07 -12.01 -14.36
N LEU A 240 1.11 -11.78 -13.55
CA LEU A 240 2.33 -11.10 -13.98
C LEU A 240 3.29 -12.10 -14.65
N PRO A 241 3.97 -11.70 -15.73
CA PRO A 241 5.18 -12.40 -16.18
C PRO A 241 6.21 -12.48 -15.04
N ALA A 242 6.99 -13.56 -15.00
CA ALA A 242 7.93 -13.80 -13.90
C ALA A 242 9.00 -12.69 -13.77
N GLU A 243 9.35 -12.04 -14.88
CA GLU A 243 10.28 -10.92 -14.95
C GLU A 243 9.72 -9.59 -14.44
N GLU A 244 8.39 -9.49 -14.29
CA GLU A 244 7.70 -8.32 -13.74
C GLU A 244 7.30 -8.51 -12.27
N GLU A 245 7.46 -9.73 -11.73
CA GLU A 245 7.23 -10.00 -10.31
C GLU A 245 8.23 -9.22 -9.44
N ARG A 246 7.69 -8.43 -8.51
CA ARG A 246 8.48 -7.53 -7.66
C ARG A 246 9.00 -8.20 -6.38
N GLY A 247 8.23 -9.15 -5.86
CA GLY A 247 8.66 -10.05 -4.79
C GLY A 247 8.48 -9.54 -3.36
N VAL A 248 9.17 -10.25 -2.47
CA VAL A 248 9.25 -10.01 -1.03
C VAL A 248 10.60 -9.36 -0.74
N LEU A 249 10.61 -8.10 -0.32
CA LEU A 249 11.78 -7.26 -0.33
C LEU A 249 12.20 -6.84 1.09
N PRO A 250 13.49 -6.97 1.47
CA PRO A 250 13.97 -6.36 2.71
C PRO A 250 13.94 -4.84 2.56
N ASP A 251 13.43 -4.13 3.55
CA ASP A 251 13.36 -2.66 3.53
C ASP A 251 14.75 -1.98 3.47
N SER A 252 15.81 -2.68 3.87
CA SER A 252 17.21 -2.25 3.66
C SER A 252 17.58 -2.07 2.19
N SER A 253 16.77 -2.59 1.26
CA SER A 253 16.95 -2.40 -0.19
C SER A 253 16.10 -1.28 -0.77
N ALA A 254 15.21 -0.68 0.03
CA ALA A 254 14.40 0.45 -0.38
C ALA A 254 15.27 1.73 -0.44
N ASP A 255 15.10 2.53 -1.50
CA ASP A 255 15.70 3.85 -1.58
C ASP A 255 14.90 4.86 -0.75
N VAL A 256 14.98 4.75 0.58
CA VAL A 256 14.29 5.63 1.53
C VAL A 256 14.90 7.05 1.62
N GLN A 257 15.73 7.46 0.64
CA GLN A 257 16.50 8.71 0.65
C GLN A 257 15.70 9.99 0.37
N MET A 258 14.62 10.24 1.12
CA MET A 258 13.93 11.53 1.03
C MET A 258 14.02 12.40 2.28
N GLU A 259 14.50 11.92 3.44
CA GLU A 259 14.84 12.82 4.56
C GLU A 259 15.79 12.17 5.59
N HIS A 260 17.10 12.39 5.37
CA HIS A 260 18.25 12.19 6.28
C HIS A 260 18.94 10.81 6.30
N GLN A 261 20.27 10.86 6.49
CA GLN A 261 21.22 9.76 6.70
C GLN A 261 20.96 8.91 7.97
N VAL A 262 19.71 8.89 8.46
CA VAL A 262 19.30 8.31 9.75
C VAL A 262 18.30 7.16 9.57
N PHE A 263 17.57 7.11 8.44
CA PHE A 263 16.59 6.07 8.17
C PHE A 263 17.08 5.18 7.03
N ASP A 264 17.53 3.96 7.36
CA ASP A 264 17.84 2.90 6.38
C ASP A 264 16.66 1.90 6.23
N HIS A 265 15.54 2.17 6.91
CA HIS A 265 14.38 1.27 7.06
C HIS A 265 13.08 2.06 7.05
N PHE A 266 11.97 1.41 6.73
CA PHE A 266 10.64 2.00 6.92
C PHE A 266 10.34 2.16 8.41
N ILE A 267 9.83 3.32 8.83
CA ILE A 267 9.70 3.65 10.25
C ILE A 267 8.68 2.74 10.98
N ILE A 268 7.56 2.43 10.33
CA ILE A 268 6.43 1.70 10.94
C ILE A 268 6.81 0.28 11.41
N THR A 269 7.66 -0.43 10.66
CA THR A 269 8.16 -1.79 10.95
C THR A 269 9.64 -1.81 11.38
N GLY A 270 10.35 -0.71 11.20
CA GLY A 270 11.78 -0.54 11.37
C GLY A 270 12.30 -0.69 12.81
N PRO A 271 13.63 -0.67 12.99
CA PRO A 271 14.27 -0.74 14.30
C PRO A 271 14.09 0.54 15.12
N GLU A 272 14.52 0.48 16.38
CA GLU A 272 14.62 1.69 17.22
C GLU A 272 15.57 2.70 16.58
N ILE A 273 15.18 3.98 16.63
CA ILE A 273 16.06 5.10 16.33
C ILE A 273 16.23 5.88 17.63
N PRO A 274 17.39 5.76 18.31
CA PRO A 274 17.57 6.30 19.66
C PRO A 274 17.18 7.77 19.78
N GLY A 275 16.21 8.03 20.65
CA GLY A 275 15.69 9.38 20.92
C GLY A 275 14.77 9.95 19.84
N VAL A 276 14.39 9.17 18.82
CA VAL A 276 13.51 9.60 17.73
C VAL A 276 12.33 8.64 17.54
N ILE A 277 12.58 7.33 17.39
CA ILE A 277 11.52 6.34 17.14
C ILE A 277 11.61 5.23 18.18
N LYS A 278 10.49 4.95 18.84
CA LYS A 278 10.25 3.73 19.60
C LYS A 278 9.57 2.73 18.67
N PRO A 279 10.18 1.57 18.43
CA PRO A 279 9.72 0.66 17.40
C PRO A 279 8.45 -0.09 17.84
N SER A 280 7.78 -0.73 16.87
CA SER A 280 6.72 -1.69 17.11
C SER A 280 7.19 -2.82 18.04
N LYS A 281 6.31 -3.45 18.81
CA LYS A 281 6.66 -4.55 19.72
C LYS A 281 6.32 -5.93 19.16
N MET A 282 5.79 -5.96 17.95
CA MET A 282 5.28 -7.14 17.29
C MET A 282 5.82 -7.26 15.86
N PRO A 283 5.86 -8.48 15.30
CA PRO A 283 6.13 -8.70 13.89
C PRO A 283 5.20 -7.91 12.99
N GLY A 284 5.67 -7.54 11.81
CA GLY A 284 4.83 -6.91 10.81
C GLY A 284 5.53 -6.72 9.46
N ALA A 285 4.72 -6.36 8.47
CA ALA A 285 5.14 -6.08 7.12
C ALA A 285 4.34 -4.93 6.52
N ILE A 286 4.90 -4.29 5.50
CA ILE A 286 4.19 -3.38 4.62
C ILE A 286 3.76 -4.18 3.39
N VAL A 287 2.51 -4.03 3.00
CA VAL A 287 1.90 -4.76 1.90
C VAL A 287 1.40 -3.76 0.86
N GLU A 288 2.07 -3.75 -0.28
CA GLU A 288 1.74 -2.90 -1.42
C GLU A 288 0.95 -3.74 -2.44
N SER A 289 -0.38 -3.57 -2.47
CA SER A 289 -1.23 -4.46 -3.26
C SER A 289 -1.15 -4.23 -4.76
N PHE A 290 -0.81 -3.02 -5.19
CA PHE A 290 -0.84 -2.58 -6.59
C PHE A 290 -0.11 -1.25 -6.77
N PHE A 291 -0.01 -0.74 -8.01
CA PHE A 291 0.35 0.65 -8.29
C PHE A 291 -0.87 1.49 -8.68
N LEU A 292 -1.22 2.48 -7.86
CA LEU A 292 -2.26 3.45 -8.18
C LEU A 292 -1.87 4.31 -9.39
N SER A 293 -0.61 4.37 -9.79
CA SER A 293 -0.19 5.02 -11.03
C SER A 293 -0.44 4.18 -12.30
N ASN A 294 -0.72 2.88 -12.19
CA ASN A 294 -0.88 2.01 -13.36
C ASN A 294 -2.37 1.78 -13.70
N PRO A 295 -2.84 2.14 -14.91
CA PRO A 295 -4.24 1.97 -15.28
C PRO A 295 -4.75 0.52 -15.24
N GLY A 296 -3.88 -0.46 -15.52
CA GLY A 296 -4.24 -1.88 -15.47
C GLY A 296 -4.47 -2.36 -14.04
N ASP A 297 -3.60 -1.96 -13.12
CA ASP A 297 -3.76 -2.24 -11.69
C ASP A 297 -5.00 -1.54 -11.13
N VAL A 298 -5.22 -0.27 -11.50
CA VAL A 298 -6.41 0.51 -11.10
C VAL A 298 -7.69 -0.19 -11.52
N ALA A 299 -7.76 -0.67 -12.77
CA ALA A 299 -8.93 -1.38 -13.27
C ALA A 299 -9.24 -2.66 -12.47
N VAL A 300 -8.21 -3.34 -11.97
CA VAL A 300 -8.38 -4.54 -11.13
C VAL A 300 -8.76 -4.15 -9.71
N MET A 301 -7.98 -3.29 -9.04
CA MET A 301 -8.16 -2.96 -7.62
C MET A 301 -9.50 -2.27 -7.32
N THR A 302 -10.05 -1.53 -8.29
CA THR A 302 -11.34 -0.84 -8.15
C THR A 302 -12.53 -1.70 -8.60
N SER A 303 -12.28 -2.91 -9.10
CA SER A 303 -13.33 -3.89 -9.37
C SER A 303 -13.72 -4.65 -8.09
N GLN A 304 -14.98 -5.06 -7.99
CA GLN A 304 -15.45 -5.85 -6.85
C GLN A 304 -14.68 -7.17 -6.69
N GLU A 305 -14.32 -7.83 -7.80
CA GLU A 305 -13.55 -9.08 -7.79
C GLU A 305 -12.11 -8.85 -7.33
N GLY A 306 -11.47 -7.78 -7.79
CA GLY A 306 -10.10 -7.42 -7.39
C GLY A 306 -10.01 -6.99 -5.93
N GLU A 307 -10.90 -6.12 -5.46
CA GLU A 307 -10.98 -5.74 -4.06
C GLU A 307 -11.16 -6.97 -3.16
N ASN A 308 -12.12 -7.84 -3.50
CA ASN A 308 -12.35 -9.08 -2.75
C ASN A 308 -11.13 -10.01 -2.79
N ALA A 309 -10.43 -10.12 -3.92
CA ALA A 309 -9.22 -10.95 -4.04
C ALA A 309 -8.09 -10.45 -3.13
N ILE A 310 -7.84 -9.13 -3.09
CA ILE A 310 -6.83 -8.52 -2.22
C ILE A 310 -7.15 -8.76 -0.74
N VAL A 311 -8.38 -8.46 -0.31
CA VAL A 311 -8.76 -8.60 1.10
C VAL A 311 -8.77 -10.08 1.52
N THR A 312 -9.20 -10.99 0.63
CA THR A 312 -9.10 -12.44 0.85
C THR A 312 -7.64 -12.88 1.00
N ALA A 313 -6.72 -12.32 0.22
CA ALA A 313 -5.30 -12.62 0.35
C ALA A 313 -4.72 -12.18 1.70
N TYR A 314 -5.10 -10.99 2.16
CA TYR A 314 -4.70 -10.49 3.49
C TYR A 314 -5.25 -11.39 4.61
N GLU A 315 -6.53 -11.75 4.55
CA GLU A 315 -7.16 -12.66 5.51
C GLU A 315 -6.42 -14.00 5.57
N GLN A 316 -6.13 -14.61 4.42
CA GLN A 316 -5.46 -15.91 4.35
C GLN A 316 -4.02 -15.85 4.87
N ALA A 317 -3.26 -14.81 4.52
CA ALA A 317 -1.90 -14.62 5.02
C ALA A 317 -1.85 -14.47 6.55
N ILE A 318 -2.80 -13.72 7.12
CA ILE A 318 -2.91 -13.53 8.57
C ILE A 318 -3.29 -14.85 9.25
N VAL A 319 -4.31 -15.55 8.73
CA VAL A 319 -4.75 -16.83 9.29
C VAL A 319 -3.62 -17.85 9.29
N GLU A 320 -2.94 -18.01 8.15
CA GLU A 320 -1.81 -18.93 8.02
C GLU A 320 -0.64 -18.53 8.92
N TYR A 321 -0.35 -17.24 9.07
CA TYR A 321 0.69 -16.76 9.98
C TYR A 321 0.45 -17.25 11.42
N PHE A 322 -0.78 -17.14 11.92
CA PHE A 322 -1.11 -17.57 13.28
C PHE A 322 -1.23 -19.09 13.44
N GLU A 323 -1.33 -19.88 12.36
CA GLU A 323 -1.15 -21.33 12.44
C GLU A 323 0.28 -21.69 12.83
N TYR A 324 1.28 -20.96 12.30
CA TYR A 324 2.69 -21.13 12.67
C TYR A 324 3.07 -20.44 13.98
N TYR A 325 2.42 -19.30 14.29
CA TYR A 325 2.73 -18.45 15.46
C TYR A 325 1.52 -18.21 16.36
N PRO A 326 0.95 -19.26 16.99
CA PRO A 326 -0.25 -19.13 17.81
C PRO A 326 0.01 -18.22 19.04
N PRO A 327 -0.92 -17.30 19.38
CA PRO A 327 -0.74 -16.38 20.50
C PRO A 327 -0.75 -17.10 21.86
N GLY A 328 0.06 -16.55 22.78
CA GLY A 328 0.19 -17.02 24.16
C GLY A 328 0.92 -18.35 24.31
N THR A 329 1.83 -18.66 23.39
CA THR A 329 2.78 -19.77 23.47
C THR A 329 4.15 -19.34 23.97
#